data_AF-A0A106C1P6-F1
#
_entry.id   AF-A0A106C1P6-F1
#
_cell.length_a   1.000
_cell.length_b   1.000
_cell.length_c   1.000
_cell.angle_alpha   90.00
_cell.angle_beta   90.00
_cell.angle_gamma   90.00
#
_symmetry.space_group_name_H-M   'P 1'
#
loop_
_entity.id
_entity.type
_entity.pdbx_description
1 polymer ?
#
loop_
_entity_poly.entity_id
_entity_poly.type
_entity_poly.pdbx_seq_one_letter_code
_entity_poly.pdbx_strand_id
1 'polypeptide(L)' 'MSILQSYYFTGFILFSAVLNAFIENETIAIKLLCLVLLFSTFVFASLYHNLRNKVAKNEGVITE' A
#
# COMPACT_ATOMS: atom_id res chain seq x y z
N MET A 1 11.25 -13.20 3.08
CA MET A 1 10.10 -12.34 2.71
C MET A 1 8.94 -12.71 3.63
N SER A 2 8.44 -11.81 4.47
CA SER A 2 7.27 -12.12 5.31
C SER A 2 6.01 -12.22 4.43
N ILE A 3 5.09 -13.13 4.76
CA ILE A 3 3.80 -13.33 4.05
C ILE A 3 3.05 -12.01 3.87
N LEU A 4 3.13 -11.14 4.88
CA LEU A 4 2.55 -9.80 4.87
C LEU A 4 3.10 -8.93 3.73
N GLN A 5 4.42 -8.90 3.57
CA GLN A 5 5.07 -8.12 2.52
C GLN A 5 4.65 -8.63 1.12
N SER A 6 4.44 -9.94 0.99
CA SER A 6 3.94 -10.55 -0.25
C SER A 6 2.48 -10.17 -0.54
N TYR A 7 1.62 -10.07 0.49
CA TYR A 7 0.22 -9.65 0.34
C TYR A 7 0.10 -8.20 -0.15
N TYR A 8 0.86 -7.30 0.48
CA TYR A 8 0.91 -5.90 0.07
C TYR A 8 1.46 -5.76 -1.35
N PHE A 9 2.54 -6.46 -1.68
CA PHE A 9 3.14 -6.41 -3.02
C PHE A 9 2.19 -6.94 -4.11
N THR A 10 1.46 -8.01 -3.81
CA THR A 10 0.45 -8.56 -4.72
C THR A 10 -0.67 -7.55 -4.97
N GLY A 11 -1.16 -6.89 -3.90
CA GLY A 11 -2.14 -5.81 -4.04
C GLY A 11 -1.60 -4.65 -4.88
N PHE A 12 -0.35 -4.24 -4.65
CA PHE A 12 0.29 -3.18 -5.42
C PHE A 12 0.37 -3.51 -6.92
N ILE A 13 0.77 -4.74 -7.28
CA ILE A 13 0.83 -5.20 -8.67
C ILE A 13 -0.56 -5.22 -9.31
N LEU A 14 -1.56 -5.77 -8.61
CA LEU A 14 -2.95 -5.83 -9.11
C LEU A 14 -3.52 -4.44 -9.37
N PHE A 15 -3.39 -3.54 -8.39
CA PHE A 15 -3.85 -2.16 -8.55
C PHE A 15 -3.08 -1.43 -9.64
N SER A 16 -1.77 -1.67 -9.78
CA SER A 16 -0.97 -1.05 -10.84
C SER A 16 -1.41 -1.52 -12.24
N ALA A 17 -1.74 -2.81 -12.40
CA ALA A 17 -2.24 -3.35 -13.67
C ALA A 17 -3.63 -2.80 -14.03
N VAL A 18 -4.55 -2.72 -13.05
CA VAL A 18 -5.88 -2.13 -13.24
C VAL A 18 -5.77 -0.65 -13.59
N LEU A 19 -4.92 0.09 -12.87
CA LEU A 19 -4.70 1.51 -13.14
C LEU A 19 -4.14 1.69 -14.55
N ASN A 20 -3.14 0.90 -14.94
CA ASN A 20 -2.55 0.98 -16.27
C ASN A 20 -3.58 0.79 -17.40
N ALA A 21 -4.54 -0.12 -17.23
CA ALA A 21 -5.62 -0.33 -18.19
C ALA A 21 -6.63 0.84 -18.23
N PHE A 22 -6.85 1.54 -17.11
CA PHE A 22 -7.76 2.68 -17.04
C PHE A 22 -7.17 3.97 -17.62
N ILE A 23 -5.87 4.23 -17.40
CA ILE A 23 -5.20 5.45 -17.85
C ILE A 23 -4.39 5.25 -19.15
N GLU A 24 -4.58 4.15 -19.90
CA GLU A 24 -3.83 3.82 -21.13
C GLU A 24 -3.86 4.95 -22.18
N ASN A 25 -5.04 5.55 -22.41
CA ASN A 25 -5.24 6.65 -23.37
C ASN A 25 -5.06 8.05 -22.77
N GLU A 26 -4.71 8.15 -21.49
CA GLU A 26 -4.61 9.43 -20.80
C GLU A 26 -3.22 10.06 -20.93
N THR A 27 -3.16 11.37 -20.66
CA THR A 27 -1.90 12.13 -20.73
C THR A 27 -0.86 11.64 -19.72
N ILE A 28 0.42 11.78 -20.07
CA ILE A 28 1.56 11.38 -19.22
C ILE A 28 1.50 11.98 -17.81
N ALA A 29 0.99 13.21 -17.68
CA ALA A 29 0.82 13.86 -16.38
C ALA A 29 -0.16 13.11 -15.48
N ILE A 30 -1.28 12.63 -16.04
CA ILE A 30 -2.30 11.88 -15.30
C ILE A 30 -1.74 10.51 -14.91
N LYS A 31 -1.02 9.84 -15.81
CA LYS A 31 -0.33 8.56 -15.53
C LYS A 31 0.64 8.70 -14.35
N LEU A 32 1.45 9.76 -14.33
CA LEU A 32 2.38 10.04 -13.23
C LEU A 32 1.66 10.35 -11.91
N LEU A 33 0.62 11.20 -11.94
CA LEU A 33 -0.19 11.51 -10.75
C LEU A 33 -0.80 10.24 -10.15
N CYS A 34 -1.37 9.37 -10.99
CA CYS A 34 -1.95 8.09 -10.57
C CYS A 34 -0.90 7.17 -9.93
N LEU A 35 0.31 7.09 -10.50
CA LEU A 35 1.38 6.27 -9.96
C LEU A 35 1.88 6.80 -8.60
N VAL A 36 1.99 8.12 -8.45
CA VAL A 36 2.33 8.77 -7.19
C VAL A 36 1.25 8.53 -6.14
N LEU A 37 -0.03 8.67 -6.49
CA LEU A 37 -1.15 8.37 -5.61
C LEU A 37 -1.11 6.92 -5.13
N LEU A 38 -0.95 5.97 -6.06
CA LEU A 38 -0.88 4.55 -5.75
C LEU A 38 0.28 4.22 -4.80
N PHE A 39 1.46 4.79 -5.07
CA PHE A 39 2.65 4.61 -4.23
C PHE A 39 2.45 5.21 -2.83
N SER A 40 1.86 6.40 -2.77
CA SER A 40 1.56 7.07 -1.50
C SER A 40 0.61 6.22 -0.66
N THR A 41 -0.48 5.72 -1.24
CA THR A 41 -1.44 4.85 -0.55
C THR A 41 -0.78 3.57 -0.04
N PHE A 42 0.10 2.97 -0.83
CA PHE A 42 0.86 1.78 -0.43
C PHE A 42 1.79 2.04 0.77
N VAL A 43 2.53 3.14 0.73
CA VAL A 43 3.43 3.56 1.82
C VAL A 43 2.63 3.87 3.08
N PHE A 44 1.52 4.60 2.96
CA PHE A 44 0.62 4.89 4.09
C PHE A 44 0.01 3.63 4.68
N ALA A 45 -0.47 2.68 3.87
CA ALA A 45 -1.02 1.43 4.35
C ALA A 45 0.04 0.58 5.07
N SER A 46 1.26 0.53 4.56
CA SER A 46 2.38 -0.16 5.19
C SER A 46 2.80 0.50 6.52
N LEU A 47 2.91 1.83 6.54
CA LEU A 47 3.22 2.60 7.75
C LEU A 47 2.11 2.46 8.79
N TYR A 48 0.84 2.61 8.41
CA TYR A 48 -0.31 2.47 9.29
C TYR A 48 -0.38 1.08 9.90
N HIS A 49 -0.15 0.02 9.10
CA HIS A 49 -0.11 -1.34 9.63
C HIS A 49 1.05 -1.52 10.61
N ASN A 50 2.25 -1.02 10.28
CA ASN A 50 3.41 -1.13 11.16
C ASN A 50 3.23 -0.33 12.47
N LEU A 51 2.67 0.88 12.37
CA LEU A 51 2.30 1.71 13.51
C LEU A 51 1.23 1.02 14.36
N ARG A 52 0.17 0.49 13.76
CA ARG A 52 -0.88 -0.27 14.45
C ARG A 52 -0.31 -1.48 15.17
N ASN A 53 0.61 -2.21 14.56
CA ASN A 53 1.24 -3.38 15.18
C ASN A 53 2.16 -2.97 16.35
N LYS A 54 2.89 -1.86 16.23
CA LYS A 54 3.67 -1.28 17.34
C LYS A 54 2.79 -0.76 18.47
N VAL A 55 1.68 -0.10 18.15
CA VAL A 55 0.71 0.44 19.11
C VAL A 55 0.00 -0.69 19.85
N ALA A 56 -0.52 -1.70 19.14
CA ALA A 56 -1.13 -2.88 19.76
C ALA A 56 -0.13 -3.68 20.63
N LYS A 57 1.15 -3.73 20.24
CA LYS A 57 2.20 -4.35 21.07
C LYS A 57 2.53 -3.52 22.33
N ASN A 58 2.42 -2.20 22.26
CA ASN A 58 2.62 -1.31 23.42
C ASN A 58 1.38 -1.24 24.33
N GLU A 59 0.18 -1.44 23.78
CA GLU A 59 -1.07 -1.55 24.54
C GLU A 59 -1.27 -2.96 25.13
N GLY A 60 -0.53 -3.96 24.62
CA GLY A 60 -0.52 -5.36 25.08
C GLY A 60 0.44 -5.68 26.23
N VAL A 61 0.69 -4.74 27.15
CA VAL A 61 1.11 -5.06 28.54
C VAL A 61 -0.10 -4.87 29.46
N ILE A 62 -1.25 -5.44 29.09
CA ILE A 62 -2.33 -5.81 30.02
C ILE A 62 -3.02 -7.04 29.42
N THR A 63 -2.45 -8.23 29.64
CA THR A 63 -3.11 -9.54 29.87
C THR A 63 -2.09 -10.66 29.67
N GLU A 64 -1.19 -10.80 30.63
CA GLU A 64 -0.90 -12.12 31.22
C GLU A 64 -1.65 -12.18 32.56
#